data_AF-A0A6M2E6Y0-F1
#
_entry.id   AF-A0A6M2E6Y0-F1
#
_cell.length_a   1.000
_cell.length_b   1.000
_cell.length_c   1.000
_cell.angle_alpha   90.00
_cell.angle_beta   90.00
_cell.angle_gamma   90.00
#
_symmetry.space_group_name_H-M   'P 1'
#
loop_
_entity.id
_entity.type
_entity.pdbx_description
1 polymer ?
#
loop_
_entity_poly.entity_id
_entity_poly.type
_entity_poly.pdbx_seq_one_letter_code
_entity_poly.pdbx_strand_id
1 'polypeptide(L)'
;MTPYVFLGALALLVLPGSRAQRLGILTNPLGTLTNTGSLINPVNLGTRAWDQTFGKITNTSASEITKQLTENAIPGVRHRVITDVPLGGHKLAEIFQNSTGHVIDCNLLGDKVLIEGVLVVLPETLVTKVTPEEMDQFLDLCGTRENFASKQKSAFDYIGDIFKSLFIFPGTKWCGAGDVAKNYDDLGPSRATDACCREHDHADDSIAAFQDKYGIRNTNLYTMTHCKDDRKFYGCLLNDSSVPSVAVGKLFFNILRTTCFDYTYP
;
A
#
# COMPACT_ATOMS: atom_id res chain seq x y z
N MET A 1 -53.20 15.16 -34.37
CA MET A 1 -53.83 13.88 -34.73
C MET A 1 -52.71 12.90 -35.05
N THR A 2 -52.63 11.82 -34.28
CA THR A 2 -51.76 10.65 -34.47
C THR A 2 -52.24 9.80 -35.67
N PRO A 3 -51.67 8.62 -35.94
CA PRO A 3 -50.45 8.33 -36.72
C PRO A 3 -50.78 7.33 -37.87
N TYR A 4 -49.82 6.81 -38.64
CA TYR A 4 -49.96 5.45 -39.18
C TYR A 4 -48.61 4.72 -39.28
N VAL A 5 -48.54 3.65 -38.49
CA VAL A 5 -47.60 2.53 -38.56
C VAL A 5 -48.07 1.60 -39.68
N PHE A 6 -47.14 1.00 -40.43
CA PHE A 6 -47.41 -0.24 -41.16
C PHE A 6 -46.44 -1.34 -40.72
N LEU A 7 -47.02 -2.38 -40.11
CA LEU A 7 -46.47 -3.72 -39.96
C LEU A 7 -46.54 -4.43 -41.33
N GLY A 8 -45.52 -5.22 -41.65
CA GLY A 8 -45.54 -6.19 -42.75
C GLY A 8 -44.58 -7.34 -42.45
N ALA A 9 -45.13 -8.55 -42.32
CA ALA A 9 -44.53 -9.72 -41.72
C ALA A 9 -43.83 -10.69 -42.71
N LEU A 10 -42.94 -11.51 -42.12
CA LEU A 10 -42.61 -12.92 -42.41
C LEU A 10 -42.23 -13.38 -43.83
N ALA A 11 -41.02 -13.92 -43.94
CA ALA A 11 -40.77 -15.15 -44.70
C ALA A 11 -39.75 -16.03 -43.94
N LEU A 12 -40.23 -17.20 -43.48
CA LEU A 12 -39.45 -18.29 -42.90
C LEU A 12 -38.76 -19.09 -44.02
N LEU A 13 -37.47 -19.35 -43.87
CA LEU A 13 -36.78 -20.44 -44.56
C LEU A 13 -36.29 -21.46 -43.52
N VAL A 14 -36.87 -22.65 -43.61
CA VAL A 14 -36.55 -23.85 -42.84
C VAL A 14 -35.45 -24.61 -43.57
N LEU A 15 -34.38 -25.01 -42.86
CA LEU A 15 -33.41 -26.03 -43.29
C LEU A 15 -33.46 -27.23 -42.32
N PRO A 16 -33.28 -28.47 -42.80
CA PRO A 16 -33.56 -29.70 -42.04
C PRO A 16 -32.40 -30.14 -41.11
N GLY A 17 -32.77 -30.90 -40.06
CA GLY A 17 -31.89 -31.46 -39.02
C GLY A 17 -30.79 -32.41 -39.55
N SER A 18 -29.84 -32.91 -38.75
CA SER A 18 -29.98 -33.42 -37.39
C SER A 18 -28.61 -33.84 -36.84
N ARG A 19 -28.35 -33.69 -35.53
CA ARG A 19 -27.89 -34.75 -34.61
C ARG A 19 -27.82 -34.21 -33.17
N ALA A 20 -28.68 -34.74 -32.31
CA ALA A 20 -28.68 -34.51 -30.88
C ALA A 20 -27.65 -35.42 -30.20
N GLN A 21 -26.96 -34.91 -29.18
CA GLN A 21 -26.47 -35.71 -28.06
C GLN A 21 -26.89 -35.02 -26.75
N ARG A 22 -27.58 -35.79 -25.92
CA ARG A 22 -28.18 -35.42 -24.63
C ARG A 22 -27.29 -35.94 -23.50
N LEU A 23 -27.27 -35.16 -22.41
CA LEU A 23 -27.09 -35.51 -20.99
C LEU A 23 -25.96 -36.45 -20.57
N GLY A 24 -25.03 -35.90 -19.79
CA GLY A 24 -24.35 -36.59 -18.69
C GLY A 24 -24.56 -35.81 -17.39
N ILE A 25 -25.53 -36.23 -16.58
CA ILE A 25 -25.61 -35.88 -15.16
C ILE A 25 -24.64 -36.83 -14.44
N LEU A 26 -23.65 -36.28 -13.73
CA LEU A 26 -22.86 -37.04 -12.76
C LEU A 26 -23.20 -36.52 -11.36
N THR A 27 -23.84 -37.39 -10.59
CA THR A 27 -24.15 -37.23 -9.17
C THR A 27 -23.01 -37.76 -8.29
N ASN A 28 -22.68 -36.97 -7.26
CA ASN A 28 -22.11 -37.30 -5.93
C ASN A 28 -20.60 -37.66 -5.79
N PRO A 29 -19.98 -37.47 -4.58
CA PRO A 29 -20.52 -36.94 -3.32
C PRO A 29 -19.70 -35.82 -2.64
N LEU A 30 -20.34 -35.25 -1.62
CA LEU A 30 -19.85 -34.42 -0.51
C LEU A 30 -18.39 -34.66 -0.11
N GLY A 31 -17.54 -33.65 -0.29
CA GLY A 31 -16.22 -33.52 0.31
C GLY A 31 -16.10 -32.18 1.01
N THR A 32 -16.44 -32.14 2.31
CA THR A 32 -16.09 -31.06 3.21
C THR A 32 -14.57 -30.97 3.34
N LEU A 33 -13.97 -29.89 2.83
CA LEU A 33 -12.71 -29.35 3.35
C LEU A 33 -12.73 -27.83 3.19
N THR A 34 -12.74 -27.19 4.35
CA THR A 34 -12.51 -25.77 4.61
C THR A 34 -11.20 -25.30 3.97
N ASN A 35 -11.25 -24.30 3.10
CA ASN A 35 -10.36 -23.14 3.20
C ASN A 35 -10.86 -22.02 2.27
N THR A 36 -11.35 -20.95 2.87
CA THR A 36 -11.56 -19.66 2.20
C THR A 36 -10.19 -19.06 1.87
N GLY A 37 -9.55 -19.58 0.83
CA GLY A 37 -8.36 -19.01 0.21
C GLY A 37 -8.75 -18.10 -0.95
N SER A 38 -9.49 -17.03 -0.65
CA SER A 38 -9.51 -15.85 -1.52
C SER A 38 -8.74 -14.79 -0.77
N LEU A 39 -7.50 -14.54 -1.19
CA LEU A 39 -6.76 -13.29 -1.05
C LEU A 39 -5.42 -13.45 -1.78
N ILE A 40 -5.26 -12.63 -2.83
CA ILE A 40 -4.06 -12.41 -3.64
C ILE A 40 -3.67 -13.57 -4.57
N ASN A 41 -4.19 -13.57 -5.81
CA ASN A 41 -3.63 -14.33 -6.92
C ASN A 41 -2.74 -13.38 -7.77
N PRO A 42 -1.40 -13.40 -7.61
CA PRO A 42 -0.47 -12.47 -8.27
C PRO A 42 -0.33 -12.67 -9.79
N VAL A 43 -1.13 -13.54 -10.42
CA VAL A 43 -0.93 -13.94 -11.82
C VAL A 43 -1.31 -12.86 -12.85
N ASN A 44 -1.88 -11.70 -12.45
CA ASN A 44 -2.23 -10.62 -13.41
C ASN A 44 -2.00 -9.17 -12.94
N LEU A 45 -1.32 -8.93 -11.81
CA LEU A 45 -1.05 -7.58 -11.29
C LEU A 45 0.42 -7.22 -11.49
N GLY A 46 0.71 -6.17 -12.26
CA GLY A 46 2.01 -5.52 -12.50
C GLY A 46 3.24 -6.18 -11.88
N THR A 47 3.55 -7.40 -12.35
CA THR A 47 4.36 -8.37 -11.62
C THR A 47 5.77 -7.86 -11.35
N ARG A 48 6.38 -7.11 -12.26
CA ARG A 48 7.80 -6.74 -12.14
C ARG A 48 8.15 -5.88 -10.91
N ALA A 49 7.42 -4.80 -10.60
CA ALA A 49 7.77 -3.95 -9.45
C ALA A 49 7.44 -4.65 -8.13
N TRP A 50 6.30 -5.33 -8.07
CA TRP A 50 5.91 -6.16 -6.94
C TRP A 50 6.90 -7.31 -6.72
N ASP A 51 7.23 -8.09 -7.75
CA ASP A 51 8.19 -9.21 -7.70
C ASP A 51 9.61 -8.75 -7.38
N GLN A 52 10.04 -7.58 -7.88
CA GLN A 52 11.35 -7.02 -7.53
C GLN A 52 11.43 -6.65 -6.05
N THR A 53 10.30 -6.22 -5.47
CA THR A 53 10.21 -5.77 -4.09
C THR A 53 9.96 -6.95 -3.15
N PHE A 54 8.89 -7.70 -3.38
CA PHE A 54 8.45 -8.81 -2.54
C PHE A 54 8.96 -10.18 -2.97
N GLY A 55 9.34 -10.39 -4.23
CA GLY A 55 9.81 -11.70 -4.72
C GLY A 55 11.14 -12.16 -4.13
N LYS A 56 11.99 -11.24 -3.64
CA LYS A 56 13.17 -11.60 -2.83
C LYS A 56 12.79 -12.07 -1.42
N ILE A 57 11.67 -11.59 -0.92
CA ILE A 57 11.23 -11.79 0.46
C ILE A 57 10.42 -13.06 0.60
N THR A 58 9.56 -13.37 -0.37
CA THR A 58 8.84 -14.65 -0.44
C THR A 58 9.78 -15.85 -0.50
N ASN A 59 11.06 -15.63 -0.88
CA ASN A 59 12.11 -16.66 -0.89
C ASN A 59 12.84 -16.81 0.47
N THR A 60 12.58 -15.94 1.44
CA THR A 60 13.16 -16.01 2.79
C THR A 60 12.17 -16.68 3.74
N SER A 61 12.58 -17.70 4.50
CA SER A 61 11.67 -18.41 5.39
C SER A 61 11.31 -17.58 6.63
N ALA A 62 10.10 -17.78 7.15
CA ALA A 62 9.65 -17.19 8.41
C ALA A 62 10.61 -17.49 9.59
N SER A 63 11.25 -18.66 9.58
CA SER A 63 12.25 -19.05 10.59
C SER A 63 13.53 -18.22 10.49
N GLU A 64 13.97 -17.89 9.27
CA GLU A 64 15.15 -17.05 9.04
C GLU A 64 14.88 -15.60 9.47
N ILE A 65 13.68 -15.08 9.19
CA ILE A 65 13.24 -13.76 9.64
C ILE A 65 13.20 -13.70 11.17
N THR A 66 12.60 -14.71 11.81
CA THR A 66 12.54 -14.81 13.28
C THR A 66 13.94 -14.88 13.89
N LYS A 67 14.82 -15.70 13.32
CA LYS A 67 16.20 -15.86 13.77
C LYS A 67 16.96 -14.54 13.66
N GLN A 68 16.87 -13.81 12.56
CA GLN A 68 17.60 -12.55 12.41
C GLN A 68 17.02 -11.42 13.25
N LEU A 69 15.70 -11.38 13.48
CA LEU A 69 15.10 -10.42 14.39
C LEU A 69 15.46 -10.68 15.86
N THR A 70 15.70 -11.94 16.23
CA THR A 70 16.13 -12.32 17.58
C THR A 70 17.65 -12.22 17.76
N GLU A 71 18.45 -12.59 16.77
CA GLU A 71 19.92 -12.52 16.81
C GLU A 71 20.47 -11.09 16.73
N ASN A 72 19.74 -10.19 16.06
CA ASN A 72 20.10 -8.77 16.00
C ASN A 72 19.38 -7.92 17.06
N ALA A 73 18.66 -8.56 17.99
CA ALA A 73 18.02 -7.85 19.09
C ALA A 73 19.08 -7.15 19.94
N ILE A 74 19.08 -5.81 19.92
CA ILE A 74 19.98 -5.02 20.76
C ILE A 74 19.56 -5.22 22.22
N PRO A 75 20.46 -5.62 23.13
CA PRO A 75 20.13 -5.76 24.54
C PRO A 75 19.50 -4.47 25.08
N GLY A 76 18.33 -4.60 25.72
CA GLY A 76 17.59 -3.46 26.25
C GLY A 76 16.74 -2.68 25.24
N VAL A 77 16.68 -3.12 23.97
CA VAL A 77 15.73 -2.59 22.98
C VAL A 77 14.59 -3.59 22.79
N ARG A 78 13.35 -3.14 23.00
CA ARG A 78 12.14 -3.88 22.66
C ARG A 78 11.71 -3.50 21.25
N HIS A 79 11.53 -4.50 20.40
CA HIS A 79 11.10 -4.35 19.02
C HIS A 79 9.69 -4.94 18.86
N ARG A 80 8.77 -4.19 18.27
CA ARG A 80 7.37 -4.59 18.07
C ARG A 80 6.89 -4.18 16.68
N VAL A 81 6.18 -5.07 15.99
CA VAL A 81 5.41 -4.74 14.78
C VAL A 81 3.93 -4.77 15.15
N ILE A 82 3.22 -3.68 14.90
CA ILE A 82 1.82 -3.49 15.25
C ILE A 82 1.02 -3.09 14.02
N THR A 83 -0.18 -3.62 13.83
CA THR A 83 -1.06 -3.24 12.72
C THR A 83 -2.54 -3.37 13.08
N ASP A 84 -3.36 -2.52 12.45
CA ASP A 84 -4.83 -2.57 12.53
C ASP A 84 -5.50 -3.14 11.28
N VAL A 85 -4.73 -3.51 10.24
CA VAL A 85 -5.25 -4.01 8.96
C VAL A 85 -6.19 -5.21 9.12
N PRO A 86 -5.89 -6.24 9.94
CA PRO A 86 -6.80 -7.37 10.12
C PRO A 86 -8.15 -6.99 10.75
N LEU A 87 -8.23 -5.84 11.42
CA LEU A 87 -9.43 -5.33 12.08
C LEU A 87 -10.05 -4.13 11.33
N GLY A 88 -9.76 -4.01 10.03
CA GLY A 88 -10.40 -3.03 9.15
C GLY A 88 -9.67 -1.69 9.02
N GLY A 89 -8.52 -1.54 9.68
CA GLY A 89 -7.64 -0.39 9.49
C GLY A 89 -6.75 -0.50 8.25
N HIS A 90 -5.72 0.34 8.20
CA HIS A 90 -4.79 0.49 7.07
C HIS A 90 -3.38 0.89 7.51
N LYS A 91 -3.05 0.77 8.79
CA LYS A 91 -1.83 1.30 9.39
C LYS A 91 -0.97 0.18 9.95
N LEU A 92 0.33 0.36 9.84
CA LEU A 92 1.33 -0.48 10.48
C LEU A 92 2.42 0.39 11.09
N ALA A 93 2.86 0.02 12.28
CA ALA A 93 3.96 0.65 12.98
C ALA A 93 4.96 -0.43 13.43
N GLU A 94 6.20 -0.28 13.03
CA GLU A 94 7.34 -0.95 13.65
C GLU A 94 7.95 0.02 14.66
N ILE A 95 7.98 -0.39 15.92
CA ILE A 95 8.38 0.46 17.05
C ILE A 95 9.57 -0.16 17.76
N PHE A 96 10.59 0.65 17.99
CA PHE A 96 11.76 0.33 18.80
C PHE A 96 11.71 1.16 20.07
N GLN A 97 11.72 0.49 21.23
CA GLN A 97 11.71 1.13 22.54
C GLN A 97 12.95 0.74 23.33
N ASN A 98 13.54 1.66 24.08
CA ASN A 98 14.59 1.32 25.03
C ASN A 98 14.04 0.60 26.28
N SER A 99 14.92 0.33 27.25
CA SER A 99 14.57 -0.32 28.52
C SER A 99 13.62 0.49 29.39
N THR A 100 13.61 1.83 29.23
CA THR A 100 12.68 2.73 29.94
C THR A 100 11.31 2.83 29.26
N GLY A 101 11.14 2.23 28.08
CA GLY A 101 9.91 2.30 27.29
C GLY A 101 9.81 3.52 26.38
N HIS A 102 10.85 4.35 26.29
CA HIS A 102 10.89 5.46 25.35
C HIS A 102 11.09 4.94 23.94
N VAL A 103 10.29 5.46 22.99
CA VAL A 103 10.45 5.18 21.57
C VAL A 103 11.73 5.84 21.06
N ILE A 104 12.63 5.03 20.52
CA ILE A 104 13.91 5.47 19.95
C ILE A 104 13.90 5.45 18.42
N ASP A 105 13.05 4.63 17.81
CA ASP A 105 12.85 4.58 16.37
C ASP A 105 11.45 4.06 16.02
N CYS A 106 10.92 4.51 14.89
CA CYS A 106 9.67 4.01 14.31
C CYS A 106 9.76 3.99 12.79
N ASN A 107 9.23 2.93 12.18
CA ASN A 107 8.89 2.89 10.76
C ASN A 107 7.38 2.72 10.62
N LEU A 108 6.76 3.55 9.79
CA LEU A 108 5.31 3.65 9.66
C LEU A 108 4.90 3.42 8.20
N LEU A 109 3.81 2.69 8.00
CA LEU A 109 3.16 2.46 6.70
C LEU A 109 1.67 2.74 6.83
N GLY A 110 1.11 3.42 5.82
CA GLY A 110 -0.30 3.79 5.73
C GLY A 110 -1.05 3.14 4.55
N ASP A 111 -0.39 2.29 3.77
CA ASP A 111 -1.01 1.65 2.61
C ASP A 111 -1.41 0.20 2.94
N LYS A 112 -2.72 -0.07 2.92
CA LYS A 112 -3.27 -1.38 3.23
C LYS A 112 -2.71 -2.50 2.36
N VAL A 113 -2.56 -2.28 1.04
CA VAL A 113 -2.13 -3.32 0.10
C VAL A 113 -0.66 -3.65 0.34
N LEU A 114 0.18 -2.64 0.58
CA LEU A 114 1.58 -2.86 0.95
C LEU A 114 1.70 -3.58 2.28
N ILE A 115 0.90 -3.21 3.29
CA ILE A 115 0.90 -3.88 4.58
C ILE A 115 0.46 -5.34 4.46
N GLU A 116 -0.59 -5.64 3.70
CA GLU A 116 -1.00 -7.02 3.44
C GLU A 116 0.14 -7.83 2.79
N GLY A 117 0.89 -7.23 1.84
CA GLY A 117 2.08 -7.84 1.24
C GLY A 117 3.19 -8.13 2.26
N VAL A 118 3.40 -7.23 3.23
CA VAL A 118 4.35 -7.44 4.34
C VAL A 118 3.87 -8.56 5.27
N LEU A 119 2.59 -8.59 5.62
CA LEU A 119 2.03 -9.54 6.59
C LEU A 119 2.07 -10.98 6.09
N VAL A 120 2.09 -11.21 4.77
CA VAL A 120 2.28 -12.56 4.19
C VAL A 120 3.65 -13.14 4.56
N VAL A 121 4.64 -12.28 4.78
CA VAL A 121 6.02 -12.68 5.06
C VAL A 121 6.29 -12.75 6.55
N LEU A 122 5.75 -11.79 7.32
CA LEU A 122 6.05 -11.69 8.74
C LEU A 122 5.41 -12.85 9.52
N PRO A 123 6.17 -13.56 10.38
CA PRO A 123 5.61 -14.53 11.29
C PRO A 123 4.50 -13.90 12.15
N GLU A 124 3.35 -14.59 12.27
CA GLU A 124 2.23 -14.08 13.08
C GLU A 124 2.62 -13.81 14.54
N THR A 125 3.62 -14.52 15.06
CA THR A 125 4.13 -14.34 16.43
C THR A 125 4.83 -13.01 16.67
N LEU A 126 5.24 -12.31 15.60
CA LEU A 126 5.92 -11.01 15.68
C LEU A 126 4.98 -9.83 15.45
N VAL A 127 3.76 -10.09 14.96
CA VAL A 127 2.79 -9.07 14.61
C VAL A 127 1.72 -8.96 15.70
N THR A 128 1.65 -7.80 16.33
CA THR A 128 0.56 -7.45 17.24
C THR A 128 -0.59 -6.86 16.43
N LYS A 129 -1.75 -7.53 16.44
CA LYS A 129 -2.97 -7.06 15.78
C LYS A 129 -3.76 -6.23 16.80
N VAL A 130 -4.15 -5.00 16.44
CA VAL A 130 -4.85 -4.06 17.33
C VAL A 130 -6.03 -3.40 16.60
N THR A 131 -6.96 -2.82 17.35
CA THR A 131 -8.05 -2.01 16.76
C THR A 131 -7.51 -0.69 16.18
N PRO A 132 -8.22 -0.03 15.25
CA PRO A 132 -7.82 1.29 14.75
C PRO A 132 -7.65 2.33 15.88
N GLU A 133 -8.49 2.27 16.92
CA GLU A 133 -8.41 3.17 18.07
C GLU A 133 -7.17 2.91 18.94
N GLU A 134 -6.81 1.64 19.15
CA GLU A 134 -5.56 1.28 19.84
C GLU A 134 -4.33 1.63 18.99
N MET A 135 -4.41 1.47 17.66
CA MET A 135 -3.33 1.81 16.74
C MET A 135 -2.95 3.28 16.85
N ASP A 136 -3.93 4.17 16.97
CA ASP A 136 -3.70 5.60 17.16
C ASP A 136 -2.89 5.90 18.42
N GLN A 137 -3.04 5.11 19.49
CA GLN A 137 -2.23 5.25 20.70
C GLN A 137 -0.77 4.88 20.45
N PHE A 138 -0.51 3.86 19.63
CA PHE A 138 0.85 3.48 19.25
C PHE A 138 1.51 4.51 18.33
N LEU A 139 0.74 5.10 17.41
CA LEU A 139 1.22 6.14 16.51
C LEU A 139 1.58 7.43 17.26
N ASP A 140 0.83 7.78 18.30
CA ASP A 140 1.15 8.93 19.16
C ASP A 140 2.52 8.79 19.85
N LEU A 141 2.95 7.56 20.17
CA LEU A 141 4.28 7.29 20.72
C LEU A 141 5.41 7.58 19.72
N CYS A 142 5.14 7.44 18.42
CA CYS A 142 6.11 7.74 17.36
C CYS A 142 6.20 9.24 17.06
N GLY A 143 5.20 10.04 17.45
CA GLY A 143 5.15 11.48 17.22
C GLY A 143 6.11 12.31 18.07
N THR A 144 6.61 11.78 19.20
CA THR A 144 7.45 12.49 20.18
C THR A 144 8.95 12.21 20.02
N ARG A 145 9.38 11.75 18.84
CA ARG A 145 10.73 11.23 18.61
C ARG A 145 11.83 12.25 18.96
N GLU A 146 12.73 11.88 19.88
CA GLU A 146 14.05 12.51 19.97
C GLU A 146 14.97 11.94 18.88
N ASN A 147 15.73 12.81 18.22
CA ASN A 147 16.65 12.45 17.15
C ASN A 147 17.85 11.65 17.69
N PHE A 148 17.69 10.34 17.88
CA PHE A 148 18.82 9.43 18.06
C PHE A 148 19.06 8.61 16.79
N ALA A 149 20.16 8.95 16.11
CA ALA A 149 20.66 8.36 14.88
C ALA A 149 21.34 6.99 15.10
N SER A 150 20.77 6.13 15.94
CA SER A 150 21.22 4.73 15.98
C SER A 150 20.44 3.95 14.94
N LYS A 151 21.12 3.55 13.87
CA LYS A 151 20.62 2.69 12.79
C LYS A 151 20.12 1.35 13.37
N GLN A 152 18.83 1.28 13.72
CA GLN A 152 18.20 0.03 14.11
C GLN A 152 18.06 -0.86 12.88
N LYS A 153 18.24 -2.18 13.05
CA LYS A 153 17.91 -3.13 11.99
C LYS A 153 16.41 -3.30 11.95
N SER A 154 15.80 -2.82 10.86
CA SER A 154 14.37 -2.91 10.64
C SER A 154 14.00 -4.31 10.17
N ALA A 155 12.86 -4.84 10.63
CA ALA A 155 12.16 -5.98 10.03
C ALA A 155 11.97 -5.79 8.52
N PHE A 156 11.93 -4.54 8.07
CA PHE A 156 11.80 -4.17 6.68
C PHE A 156 13.10 -4.12 5.88
N ASP A 157 14.26 -4.35 6.51
CA ASP A 157 15.56 -4.33 5.84
C ASP A 157 15.65 -5.32 4.66
N TYR A 158 14.82 -6.37 4.67
CA TYR A 158 14.80 -7.43 3.67
C TYR A 158 13.81 -7.17 2.52
N ILE A 159 12.96 -6.14 2.64
CA ILE A 159 11.92 -5.80 1.65
C ILE A 159 12.47 -4.88 0.53
N GLY A 160 13.75 -4.52 0.64
CA GLY A 160 14.49 -3.72 -0.35
C GLY A 160 14.44 -2.21 -0.09
N ASP A 161 15.46 -1.48 -0.54
CA ASP A 161 15.61 -0.04 -0.27
C ASP A 161 14.48 0.81 -0.89
N ILE A 162 13.90 0.34 -2.00
CA ILE A 162 12.72 0.96 -2.62
C ILE A 162 11.52 0.89 -1.66
N PHE A 163 11.33 -0.21 -0.95
CA PHE A 163 10.20 -0.34 -0.03
C PHE A 163 10.32 0.59 1.17
N LYS A 164 11.51 0.76 1.73
CA LYS A 164 11.76 1.73 2.81
C LYS A 164 11.47 3.17 2.39
N SER A 165 11.64 3.47 1.11
CA SER A 165 11.31 4.77 0.53
C SER A 165 9.81 5.05 0.48
N LEU A 166 8.96 4.06 0.79
CA LEU A 166 7.50 4.17 0.87
C LEU A 166 7.00 4.41 2.31
N PHE A 167 7.89 4.42 3.31
CA PHE A 167 7.50 4.72 4.69
C PHE A 167 7.08 6.16 4.86
N ILE A 168 6.19 6.39 5.82
CA ILE A 168 5.85 7.73 6.25
C ILE A 168 7.12 8.41 6.75
N PHE A 169 7.44 9.54 6.14
CA PHE A 169 8.64 10.29 6.45
C PHE A 169 8.62 10.73 7.91
N PRO A 170 9.73 10.58 8.66
CA PRO A 170 9.77 10.94 10.08
C PRO A 170 9.30 12.38 10.36
N GLY A 171 8.39 12.52 11.33
CA GLY A 171 7.79 13.81 11.69
C GLY A 171 6.61 14.24 10.81
N THR A 172 6.13 13.37 9.92
CA THR A 172 4.95 13.58 9.06
C THR A 172 3.93 12.45 9.28
N LYS A 173 2.71 12.60 8.77
CA LYS A 173 1.66 11.58 8.78
C LYS A 173 1.15 11.23 7.38
N TRP A 174 1.42 12.10 6.40
CA TRP A 174 0.94 12.01 5.02
C TRP A 174 2.07 11.77 4.01
N CYS A 175 3.33 11.99 4.37
CA CYS A 175 4.43 11.87 3.40
C CYS A 175 4.93 10.41 3.28
N GLY A 176 4.21 9.55 2.58
CA GLY A 176 4.63 8.17 2.28
C GLY A 176 3.58 7.42 1.45
N ALA A 177 3.59 6.09 1.50
CA ALA A 177 2.51 5.30 0.90
C ALA A 177 1.30 5.27 1.84
N GLY A 178 0.19 5.84 1.38
CA GLY A 178 -0.98 6.12 2.19
C GLY A 178 -0.67 7.12 3.30
N ASP A 179 -1.46 7.10 4.36
CA ASP A 179 -1.26 7.98 5.52
C ASP A 179 -1.46 7.22 6.84
N VAL A 180 -0.97 7.82 7.92
CA VAL A 180 -1.20 7.35 9.30
C VAL A 180 -1.95 8.40 10.12
N ALA A 181 -2.65 9.30 9.44
CA ALA A 181 -3.38 10.39 10.06
C ALA A 181 -4.71 9.90 10.64
N LYS A 182 -5.13 10.48 11.76
CA LYS A 182 -6.44 10.17 12.37
C LYS A 182 -7.59 10.79 11.57
N ASN A 183 -7.31 11.91 10.91
CA ASN A 183 -8.23 12.68 10.09
C ASN A 183 -7.45 13.71 9.27
N TYR A 184 -8.14 14.41 8.37
CA TYR A 184 -7.55 15.42 7.49
C TYR A 184 -6.69 16.48 8.21
N ASP A 185 -7.07 16.93 9.40
CA ASP A 185 -6.35 17.99 10.13
C ASP A 185 -5.19 17.47 10.99
N ASP A 186 -5.01 16.14 11.05
CA ASP A 186 -3.97 15.49 11.83
C ASP A 186 -2.63 15.53 11.09
N LEU A 187 -1.83 16.56 11.40
CA LEU A 187 -0.48 16.75 10.88
C LEU A 187 0.56 16.43 11.95
N GLY A 188 1.67 15.84 11.51
CA GLY A 188 2.87 15.61 12.30
C GLY A 188 3.65 16.90 12.65
N PRO A 189 4.73 16.78 13.42
CA PRO A 189 5.57 17.92 13.83
C PRO A 189 6.10 18.78 12.67
N SER A 190 6.43 18.17 11.53
CA SER A 190 6.84 18.85 10.30
C SER A 190 5.64 19.40 9.53
N ARG A 191 4.80 20.19 10.21
CA ARG A 191 3.44 20.57 9.76
C ARG A 191 3.36 21.09 8.33
N ALA A 192 4.29 21.96 7.92
CA ALA A 192 4.26 22.56 6.59
C ALA A 192 4.59 21.54 5.48
N THR A 193 5.64 20.73 5.68
CA THR A 193 5.96 19.59 4.80
C THR A 193 4.80 18.60 4.71
N ASP A 194 4.23 18.25 5.87
CA ASP A 194 3.17 17.27 5.97
C ASP A 194 1.87 17.76 5.30
N ALA A 195 1.56 19.05 5.41
CA ALA A 195 0.45 19.66 4.70
C ALA A 195 0.64 19.61 3.17
N CYS A 196 1.88 19.73 2.66
CA CYS A 196 2.15 19.55 1.23
C CYS A 196 1.82 18.12 0.77
N CYS A 197 2.17 17.11 1.56
CA CYS A 197 1.89 15.70 1.25
C CYS A 197 0.39 15.41 1.34
N ARG A 198 -0.28 15.88 2.40
CA ARG A 198 -1.74 15.75 2.54
C ARG A 198 -2.48 16.33 1.33
N GLU A 199 -2.10 17.52 0.89
CA GLU A 199 -2.72 18.15 -0.28
C GLU A 199 -2.48 17.35 -1.57
N HIS A 200 -1.31 16.70 -1.70
CA HIS A 200 -0.99 15.84 -2.84
C HIS A 200 -1.79 14.53 -2.83
N ASP A 201 -1.97 13.92 -1.66
CA ASP A 201 -2.79 12.71 -1.49
C ASP A 201 -4.27 12.93 -1.84
N HIS A 202 -4.75 14.18 -1.72
CA HIS A 202 -6.12 14.58 -2.05
C HIS A 202 -6.26 15.12 -3.48
N ALA A 203 -5.35 14.76 -4.40
CA ALA A 203 -5.48 15.10 -5.81
C ALA A 203 -6.81 14.58 -6.39
N ASP A 204 -7.48 15.41 -7.20
CA ASP A 204 -8.77 15.07 -7.83
C ASP A 204 -8.70 13.86 -8.77
N ASP A 205 -7.52 13.61 -9.34
CA ASP A 205 -7.30 12.53 -10.31
C ASP A 205 -5.99 11.79 -10.06
N SER A 206 -6.11 10.47 -9.97
CA SER A 206 -5.00 9.55 -9.76
C SER A 206 -5.28 8.17 -10.37
N ILE A 207 -4.20 7.41 -10.55
CA ILE A 207 -4.19 6.00 -10.92
C ILE A 207 -3.52 5.26 -9.78
N ALA A 208 -4.31 4.53 -8.98
CA ALA A 208 -3.80 3.77 -7.85
C ALA A 208 -2.74 2.74 -8.29
N ALA A 209 -1.93 2.29 -7.33
CA ALA A 209 -0.92 1.27 -7.56
C ALA A 209 -1.52 0.06 -8.29
N PHE A 210 -0.84 -0.39 -9.33
CA PHE A 210 -1.24 -1.50 -10.18
C PHE A 210 -2.59 -1.39 -10.90
N GLN A 211 -3.19 -0.21 -11.00
CA GLN A 211 -4.44 -0.01 -11.74
C GLN A 211 -4.21 0.52 -13.16
N ASP A 212 -5.28 0.46 -13.95
CA ASP A 212 -5.36 0.97 -15.31
C ASP A 212 -6.36 2.13 -15.38
N LYS A 213 -5.96 3.25 -15.99
CA LYS A 213 -6.86 4.37 -16.27
C LYS A 213 -6.39 5.12 -17.51
N TYR A 214 -7.31 5.60 -18.34
CA TYR A 214 -7.00 6.39 -19.54
C TYR A 214 -6.05 5.68 -20.54
N GLY A 215 -6.04 4.35 -20.56
CA GLY A 215 -5.08 3.57 -21.38
C GLY A 215 -3.65 3.54 -20.81
N ILE A 216 -3.45 4.04 -19.60
CA ILE A 216 -2.19 4.04 -18.86
C ILE A 216 -2.27 2.99 -17.75
N ARG A 217 -1.31 2.05 -17.74
CA ARG A 217 -1.09 1.10 -16.65
C ARG A 217 -0.13 1.70 -15.64
N ASN A 218 -0.57 1.99 -14.42
CA ASN A 218 0.36 2.29 -13.34
C ASN A 218 1.03 0.98 -12.89
N THR A 219 2.29 0.74 -13.26
CA THR A 219 3.05 -0.45 -12.84
C THR A 219 3.81 -0.27 -11.54
N ASN A 220 3.71 0.90 -10.91
CA ASN A 220 4.40 1.21 -9.66
C ASN A 220 3.64 0.66 -8.44
N LEU A 221 4.38 0.54 -7.33
CA LEU A 221 3.88 0.18 -5.99
C LEU A 221 3.19 1.34 -5.26
N TYR A 222 3.05 2.48 -5.93
CA TYR A 222 2.54 3.72 -5.36
C TYR A 222 1.62 4.41 -6.37
N THR A 223 0.79 5.32 -5.87
CA THR A 223 -0.17 6.09 -6.68
C THR A 223 0.54 6.97 -7.70
N MET A 224 -0.01 7.01 -8.91
CA MET A 224 0.39 7.92 -9.97
C MET A 224 -0.63 9.06 -10.05
N THR A 225 -0.18 10.30 -9.92
CA THR A 225 -1.01 11.51 -9.90
C THR A 225 -0.89 12.30 -11.20
N HIS A 226 -1.78 13.29 -11.41
CA HIS A 226 -1.71 14.17 -12.57
C HIS A 226 -0.47 15.09 -12.47
N CYS A 227 0.19 15.39 -13.59
CA CYS A 227 1.39 16.25 -13.61
C CYS A 227 1.16 17.68 -13.12
N LYS A 228 -0.09 18.09 -12.91
CA LYS A 228 -0.44 19.39 -12.33
C LYS A 228 -0.26 19.35 -10.80
N ASP A 229 -0.64 18.24 -10.19
CA ASP A 229 -0.61 18.03 -8.75
C ASP A 229 0.83 17.77 -8.30
N ASP A 230 1.62 17.04 -9.09
CA ASP A 230 3.07 16.85 -8.83
C ASP A 230 3.84 18.17 -8.92
N ARG A 231 3.49 19.06 -9.86
CA ARG A 231 4.09 20.41 -9.94
C ARG A 231 3.69 21.29 -8.75
N LYS A 232 2.42 21.22 -8.33
CA LYS A 232 1.93 21.92 -7.13
C LYS A 232 2.65 21.41 -5.87
N PHE A 233 2.81 20.09 -5.76
CA PHE A 233 3.55 19.45 -4.67
C PHE A 233 5.02 19.89 -4.65
N TYR A 234 5.70 19.85 -5.79
CA TYR A 234 7.07 20.36 -5.94
C TYR A 234 7.18 21.82 -5.49
N GLY A 235 6.27 22.69 -5.94
CA GLY A 235 6.23 24.10 -5.55
C GLY A 235 5.98 24.30 -4.05
N CYS A 236 5.09 23.50 -3.45
CA CYS A 236 4.80 23.55 -2.02
C CYS A 236 6.04 23.22 -1.18
N LEU A 237 6.73 22.12 -1.51
CA LEU A 237 7.95 21.70 -0.82
C LEU A 237 9.10 22.72 -0.99
N LEU A 238 9.25 23.30 -2.18
CA LEU A 238 10.24 24.35 -2.42
C LEU A 238 9.94 25.63 -1.61
N ASN A 239 8.68 26.01 -1.48
CA ASN A 239 8.28 27.19 -0.73
C ASN A 239 8.49 27.01 0.78
N ASP A 240 8.23 25.82 1.31
CA ASP A 240 8.54 25.51 2.72
C ASP A 240 10.05 25.46 2.98
N SER A 241 10.83 24.85 2.07
CA SER A 241 12.30 24.81 2.09
C SER A 241 12.97 24.21 3.36
N SER A 242 12.18 23.65 4.28
CA SER A 242 12.70 23.00 5.47
C SER A 242 13.48 21.73 5.14
N VAL A 243 14.31 21.26 6.08
CA VAL A 243 15.07 20.01 5.91
C VAL A 243 14.15 18.81 5.58
N PRO A 244 13.01 18.60 6.28
CA PRO A 244 12.03 17.59 5.87
C PRO A 244 11.51 17.77 4.44
N SER A 245 11.12 18.98 4.02
CA SER A 245 10.62 19.22 2.65
C SER A 245 11.67 18.95 1.57
N VAL A 246 12.93 19.33 1.80
CA VAL A 246 14.03 19.03 0.88
C VAL A 246 14.27 17.52 0.79
N ALA A 247 14.19 16.81 1.90
CA ALA A 247 14.37 15.36 1.93
C ALA A 247 13.21 14.63 1.22
N VAL A 248 11.96 14.98 1.53
CA VAL A 248 10.75 14.45 0.88
C VAL A 248 10.78 14.73 -0.63
N GLY A 249 11.15 15.95 -1.04
CA GLY A 249 11.26 16.30 -2.45
C GLY A 249 12.31 15.45 -3.17
N LYS A 250 13.51 15.27 -2.59
CA LYS A 250 14.52 14.38 -3.18
C LYS A 250 14.06 12.93 -3.26
N LEU A 251 13.37 12.44 -2.23
CA LEU A 251 12.83 11.08 -2.21
C LEU A 251 11.85 10.86 -3.35
N PHE A 252 10.85 11.74 -3.48
CA PHE A 252 9.81 11.63 -4.50
C PHE A 252 10.37 11.83 -5.92
N PHE A 253 11.03 12.96 -6.18
CA PHE A 253 11.40 13.36 -7.55
C PHE A 253 12.71 12.74 -8.06
N ASN A 254 13.65 12.36 -7.17
CA ASN A 254 14.99 11.93 -7.59
C ASN A 254 15.28 10.46 -7.32
N ILE A 255 14.78 9.93 -6.20
CA ILE A 255 15.01 8.54 -5.77
C ILE A 255 13.93 7.63 -6.36
N LEU A 256 12.66 7.89 -6.03
CA LEU A 256 11.53 7.14 -6.58
C LEU A 256 11.30 7.44 -8.06
N ARG A 257 11.68 8.64 -8.51
CA ARG A 257 11.52 9.11 -9.90
C ARG A 257 10.10 8.87 -10.39
N THR A 258 9.14 9.27 -9.56
CA THR A 258 7.72 9.10 -9.84
C THR A 258 7.38 9.71 -11.19
N THR A 259 6.56 9.00 -11.96
CA THR A 259 5.98 9.51 -13.20
C THR A 259 4.57 9.99 -12.93
N CYS A 260 4.12 10.96 -13.71
CA CYS A 260 2.76 11.51 -13.67
C CYS A 260 2.09 11.36 -15.03
N PHE A 261 0.77 11.52 -15.08
CA PHE A 261 0.01 11.57 -16.35
C PHE A 261 -0.55 12.97 -16.61
N ASP A 262 -0.78 13.30 -17.89
CA ASP A 262 -1.37 14.57 -18.32
C ASP A 262 -2.16 14.37 -19.62
N TYR A 263 -3.12 15.24 -19.90
CA TYR A 263 -3.88 15.25 -21.14
C TYR A 263 -3.20 16.17 -22.16
N THR A 264 -2.31 15.58 -22.96
CA THR A 264 -1.57 16.28 -24.02
C THR A 264 -1.93 15.77 -25.40
N TYR A 265 -1.69 16.59 -26.43
CA TYR A 265 -1.71 16.14 -27.81
C TYR A 265 -0.58 15.12 -28.04
N PRO A 266 -0.77 14.08 -28.89
CA PRO A 266 0.23 13.05 -29.18
C PRO A 266 1.53 13.58 -29.78
#